data_AF-A0A1I0EBY6-F1
#
_entry.id   AF-A0A1I0EBY6-F1
#
_cell.length_a   1.000
_cell.length_b   1.000
_cell.length_c   1.000
_cell.angle_alpha   90.00
_cell.angle_beta   90.00
_cell.angle_gamma   90.00
#
_symmetry.space_group_name_H-M   'P 1'
#
loop_
_entity.id
_entity.type
_entity.pdbx_description
1 polymer ?
#
loop_
_entity_poly.entity_id
_entity_poly.type
_entity_poly.pdbx_seq_one_letter_code
_entity_poly.pdbx_strand_id
1 'polypeptide(L)'
;MNNDPRGTMFQQGDIMRINNAYVEDVSCSNNSSGSILVSYAVREPGQAVSIQQIRLNLNRQTTVTNAAGQNSCICCIRKGMWVNVGFSPAMTRSIPPQSNAFWVAIQRTPQVPVPPVQPVPPIQPLPPVQPWPPVQPLPPVRPWPPVAPLPPRPPVQPIPPRPLPPRPPVRPTPPQRPSSTTTGRIARIDFNNRYILLGSANNPNDQTRFNISNATVFTNRFGAPIRFGDLRPGQMVRVTHSNAETLSIPPQSAAFRVQVL
;
A
#
# COMPACT_ATOMS: atom_id res chain seq x y z
N MET A 1 17.50 -2.36 -16.04
CA MET A 1 16.52 -3.46 -15.85
C MET A 1 15.61 -3.45 -17.08
N ASN A 2 15.94 -4.21 -18.14
CA ASN A 2 15.39 -4.00 -19.49
C ASN A 2 14.24 -4.94 -19.90
N ASN A 3 13.69 -5.75 -18.99
CA ASN A 3 12.72 -6.80 -19.35
C ASN A 3 11.36 -6.65 -18.65
N ASP A 4 10.89 -5.42 -18.42
CA ASP A 4 9.50 -5.22 -18.01
C ASP A 4 8.58 -5.45 -19.23
N PRO A 5 7.64 -6.42 -19.19
CA PRO A 5 6.79 -6.71 -20.34
C PRO A 5 5.67 -5.69 -20.55
N ARG A 6 5.46 -4.72 -19.64
CA ARG A 6 4.41 -3.69 -19.77
C ARG A 6 4.55 -2.91 -21.07
N GLY A 7 3.45 -2.78 -21.80
CA GLY A 7 3.44 -1.96 -23.02
C GLY A 7 3.28 -0.47 -22.71
N THR A 8 3.53 0.34 -23.74
CA THR A 8 3.42 1.80 -23.68
C THR A 8 2.03 2.27 -24.06
N MET A 9 1.63 3.41 -23.52
CA MET A 9 0.41 4.10 -23.92
C MET A 9 0.62 4.82 -25.25
N PHE A 10 -0.33 4.70 -26.17
CA PHE A 10 -0.32 5.39 -27.47
C PHE A 10 -1.74 5.79 -27.87
N GLN A 11 -1.85 6.82 -28.71
CA GLN A 11 -3.12 7.28 -29.24
C GLN A 11 -3.38 6.67 -30.61
N GLN A 12 -4.61 6.18 -30.83
CA GLN A 12 -5.07 5.68 -32.12
C GLN A 12 -6.42 6.33 -32.44
N GLY A 13 -6.37 7.43 -33.20
CA GLY A 13 -7.54 8.27 -33.45
C GLY A 13 -8.07 8.90 -32.15
N ASP A 14 -9.37 8.70 -31.90
CA ASP A 14 -10.06 9.23 -30.71
C ASP A 14 -9.93 8.35 -29.46
N ILE A 15 -9.11 7.29 -29.52
CA ILE A 15 -8.97 6.30 -28.44
C ILE A 15 -7.52 6.24 -27.98
N MET A 16 -7.33 6.27 -26.66
CA MET A 16 -6.06 5.91 -26.03
C MET A 16 -5.99 4.40 -25.84
N ARG A 17 -4.84 3.81 -26.14
CA ARG A 17 -4.62 2.37 -26.05
C ARG A 17 -3.38 2.06 -25.25
N ILE A 18 -3.48 1.01 -24.46
CA ILE A 18 -2.32 0.37 -23.83
C ILE A 18 -2.41 -1.12 -24.16
N ASN A 19 -1.37 -1.62 -24.81
CA ASN A 19 -1.19 -3.04 -25.03
C ASN A 19 -0.41 -3.62 -23.85
N ASN A 20 -0.80 -4.80 -23.39
CA ASN A 20 -0.14 -5.50 -22.29
C ASN A 20 0.02 -4.65 -21.02
N ALA A 21 -1.08 -4.03 -20.56
CA ALA A 21 -1.15 -3.35 -19.28
C ALA A 21 -1.28 -4.39 -18.15
N TYR A 22 -0.62 -4.13 -17.02
CA TYR A 22 -0.73 -5.00 -15.86
C TYR A 22 -1.82 -4.51 -14.90
N VAL A 23 -2.70 -5.40 -14.48
CA VAL A 23 -3.78 -5.07 -13.53
C VAL A 23 -3.25 -5.07 -12.10
N GLU A 24 -3.04 -3.89 -11.54
CA GLU A 24 -2.54 -3.66 -10.18
C GLU A 24 -3.63 -3.86 -9.13
N ASP A 25 -4.87 -3.46 -9.45
CA ASP A 25 -6.02 -3.59 -8.55
C ASP A 25 -7.35 -3.57 -9.32
N VAL A 26 -8.39 -4.14 -8.72
CA VAL A 26 -9.74 -4.20 -9.29
C VAL A 26 -10.77 -3.89 -8.22
N SER A 27 -11.62 -2.91 -8.48
CA SER A 27 -12.77 -2.56 -7.65
C SER A 27 -14.05 -2.82 -8.44
N CYS A 28 -14.68 -3.96 -8.21
CA CYS A 28 -15.97 -4.29 -8.81
C CYS A 28 -17.08 -4.22 -7.75
N SER A 29 -18.03 -3.30 -7.89
CA SER A 29 -19.19 -3.20 -7.01
C SER A 29 -20.37 -4.02 -7.54
N ASN A 30 -20.54 -4.07 -8.86
CA ASN A 30 -21.52 -4.89 -9.56
C ASN A 30 -21.01 -5.17 -10.98
N ASN A 31 -21.57 -6.15 -11.68
CA ASN A 31 -21.18 -6.46 -13.08
C ASN A 31 -21.54 -5.36 -14.10
N SER A 32 -22.05 -4.21 -13.65
CA SER A 32 -22.43 -3.05 -14.48
C SER A 32 -21.54 -1.83 -14.30
N SER A 33 -20.73 -1.79 -13.23
CA SER A 33 -19.89 -0.65 -12.86
C SER A 33 -18.74 -1.12 -11.99
N GLY A 34 -17.55 -0.67 -12.34
CA GLY A 34 -16.34 -0.95 -11.58
C GLY A 34 -15.21 -0.03 -11.99
N SER A 35 -14.05 -0.23 -11.40
CA SER A 35 -12.82 0.40 -11.86
C SER A 35 -11.67 -0.59 -11.78
N ILE A 36 -10.72 -0.47 -12.68
CA ILE A 36 -9.46 -1.22 -12.66
C ILE A 36 -8.31 -0.23 -12.58
N LEU A 37 -7.29 -0.54 -11.79
CA LEU A 37 -6.03 0.19 -11.78
C LEU A 37 -5.05 -0.60 -12.64
N VAL A 38 -4.55 0.01 -13.71
CA VAL A 38 -3.57 -0.62 -14.60
C VAL A 38 -2.27 0.17 -14.62
N SER A 39 -1.15 -0.55 -14.72
CA SER A 39 0.16 0.03 -14.91
C SER A 39 0.70 -0.20 -16.31
N TYR A 40 1.39 0.82 -16.84
CA TYR A 40 1.97 0.85 -18.18
C TYR A 40 3.36 1.48 -18.15
N ALA A 41 4.15 1.16 -19.18
CA ALA A 41 5.49 1.68 -19.32
C ALA A 41 5.49 3.03 -20.04
N VAL A 42 6.33 3.96 -19.58
CA VAL A 42 6.66 5.21 -20.26
C VAL A 42 8.14 5.20 -20.56
N ARG A 43 8.48 5.45 -21.82
CA ARG A 43 9.87 5.52 -22.27
C ARG A 43 10.31 6.98 -22.26
N GLU A 44 11.21 7.32 -21.35
CA GLU A 44 11.80 8.66 -21.28
C GLU A 44 13.01 8.76 -22.23
N PRO A 45 13.32 9.96 -22.76
CA PRO A 45 14.54 10.18 -23.54
C PRO A 45 15.77 9.90 -22.66
N GLY A 46 16.46 8.77 -22.90
CA GLY A 46 17.58 8.32 -22.06
C GLY A 46 17.50 6.88 -21.54
N GLN A 47 16.61 6.03 -22.07
CA GLN A 47 16.48 4.58 -21.81
C GLN A 47 15.88 4.15 -20.46
N ALA A 48 15.59 5.07 -19.53
CA ALA A 48 14.85 4.73 -18.33
C ALA A 48 13.37 4.46 -18.67
N VAL A 49 12.90 3.24 -18.36
CA VAL A 49 11.49 2.88 -18.42
C VAL A 49 10.86 3.22 -17.08
N SER A 50 10.00 4.23 -17.05
CA SER A 50 9.22 4.61 -15.87
C SER A 50 7.87 3.90 -15.91
N ILE A 51 7.42 3.36 -14.77
CA ILE A 51 6.12 2.71 -14.66
C ILE A 51 5.12 3.74 -14.15
N GLN A 52 4.08 3.98 -14.93
CA GLN A 52 2.96 4.84 -14.55
C GLN A 52 1.69 4.03 -14.36
N GLN A 53 0.73 4.60 -13.65
CA GLN A 53 -0.55 3.98 -13.35
C GLN A 53 -1.69 4.87 -13.82
N ILE A 54 -2.76 4.25 -14.30
CA ILE A 54 -4.02 4.91 -14.66
C ILE A 54 -5.18 4.09 -14.12
N ARG A 55 -6.17 4.76 -13.54
CA ARG A 55 -7.41 4.11 -13.11
C ARG A 55 -8.44 4.24 -14.23
N LEU A 56 -8.97 3.11 -14.67
CA LEU A 56 -9.98 3.06 -15.71
C LEU A 56 -11.33 2.75 -15.09
N ASN A 57 -12.32 3.57 -15.41
CA ASN A 57 -13.72 3.38 -15.00
C ASN A 57 -14.41 2.49 -16.04
N LEU A 58 -15.01 1.40 -15.57
CA LEU A 58 -15.77 0.46 -16.38
C LEU A 58 -17.25 0.65 -16.07
N ASN A 59 -18.05 0.68 -17.12
CA ASN A 59 -19.51 0.82 -17.03
C ASN A 59 -20.18 -0.15 -18.01
N ARG A 60 -21.52 -0.08 -18.14
CA ARG A 60 -22.30 -0.95 -19.03
C ARG A 60 -21.94 -0.84 -20.53
N GLN A 61 -21.30 0.25 -20.94
CA GLN A 61 -20.83 0.47 -22.31
C GLN A 61 -19.42 -0.09 -22.52
N THR A 62 -18.73 -0.51 -21.46
CA THR A 62 -17.41 -1.11 -21.58
C THR A 62 -17.53 -2.59 -21.98
N THR A 63 -16.98 -2.95 -23.13
CA THR A 63 -16.92 -4.36 -23.55
C THR A 63 -15.71 -5.05 -22.93
N VAL A 64 -15.92 -6.10 -22.13
CA VAL A 64 -14.83 -6.89 -21.57
C VAL A 64 -14.76 -8.23 -22.31
N THR A 65 -13.60 -8.59 -22.84
CA THR A 65 -13.40 -9.86 -23.55
C THR A 65 -12.32 -10.72 -22.91
N ASN A 66 -12.46 -12.04 -23.01
CA ASN A 66 -11.41 -12.98 -22.62
C ASN A 66 -10.35 -13.13 -23.74
N ALA A 67 -9.32 -13.96 -23.51
CA ALA A 67 -8.27 -14.20 -24.49
C ALA A 67 -8.77 -14.84 -25.80
N ALA A 68 -9.95 -15.47 -25.77
CA ALA A 68 -10.61 -16.05 -26.94
C ALA A 68 -11.55 -15.06 -27.65
N GLY A 69 -11.62 -13.79 -27.20
CA GLY A 69 -12.50 -12.76 -27.78
C GLY A 69 -13.97 -12.86 -27.35
N GLN A 70 -14.31 -13.75 -26.44
CA GLN A 70 -15.68 -13.91 -25.93
C GLN A 70 -15.97 -12.88 -24.84
N ASN A 71 -17.23 -12.43 -24.76
CA ASN A 71 -17.65 -11.48 -23.73
C ASN A 71 -17.42 -12.06 -22.32
N SER A 72 -16.91 -11.23 -21.43
CA SER A 72 -16.59 -11.57 -20.05
C SER A 72 -17.17 -10.53 -19.10
N CYS A 73 -17.23 -10.85 -17.82
CA CYS A 73 -17.80 -9.95 -16.83
C CYS A 73 -16.75 -8.95 -16.31
N ILE A 74 -17.18 -7.75 -15.90
CA ILE A 74 -16.28 -6.76 -15.28
C ILE A 74 -15.60 -7.34 -14.03
N CYS A 75 -16.35 -8.04 -13.17
CA CYS A 75 -15.81 -8.67 -11.97
C CYS A 75 -14.93 -9.91 -12.26
N CYS A 76 -14.83 -10.35 -13.53
CA CYS A 76 -14.00 -11.48 -13.93
C CYS A 76 -12.53 -11.05 -14.08
N ILE A 77 -12.28 -9.75 -14.23
CA ILE A 77 -10.93 -9.18 -14.21
C ILE A 77 -10.39 -9.30 -12.79
N ARG A 78 -9.18 -9.85 -12.64
CA ARG A 78 -8.51 -9.99 -11.34
C ARG A 78 -7.17 -9.29 -11.34
N LYS A 79 -6.74 -8.86 -10.15
CA LYS A 79 -5.37 -8.42 -9.91
C LYS A 79 -4.38 -9.46 -10.41
N GLY A 80 -3.32 -9.00 -11.06
CA GLY A 80 -2.28 -9.86 -11.65
C GLY A 80 -2.57 -10.31 -13.08
N MET A 81 -3.73 -9.99 -13.64
CA MET A 81 -4.00 -10.20 -15.06
C MET A 81 -3.23 -9.22 -15.94
N TRP A 82 -2.97 -9.66 -17.17
CA TRP A 82 -2.51 -8.78 -18.25
C TRP A 82 -3.67 -8.48 -19.18
N VAL A 83 -3.85 -7.21 -19.53
CA VAL A 83 -4.98 -6.75 -20.34
C VAL A 83 -4.53 -5.80 -21.43
N ASN A 84 -5.23 -5.82 -22.56
CA ASN A 84 -5.21 -4.73 -23.53
C ASN A 84 -6.42 -3.84 -23.24
N VAL A 85 -6.23 -2.53 -23.27
CA VAL A 85 -7.32 -1.58 -22.95
C VAL A 85 -7.40 -0.49 -24.00
N GLY A 86 -8.63 -0.11 -24.33
CA GLY A 86 -8.96 1.09 -25.08
C GLY A 86 -9.86 2.00 -24.25
N PHE A 87 -9.50 3.27 -24.14
CA PHE A 87 -10.14 4.21 -23.23
C PHE A 87 -10.10 5.64 -23.77
N SER A 88 -10.86 6.53 -23.14
CA SER A 88 -10.97 7.91 -23.58
C SER A 88 -9.67 8.70 -23.35
N PRO A 89 -9.27 9.57 -24.29
CA PRO A 89 -8.17 10.53 -24.09
C PRO A 89 -8.52 11.60 -23.04
N ALA A 90 -9.80 11.79 -22.70
CA ALA A 90 -10.22 12.70 -21.65
C ALA A 90 -9.91 12.10 -20.26
N MET A 91 -8.80 12.54 -19.66
CA MET A 91 -8.34 12.08 -18.35
C MET A 91 -8.56 13.11 -17.24
N THR A 92 -8.81 12.65 -16.02
CA THR A 92 -8.85 13.51 -14.85
C THR A 92 -7.44 13.94 -14.43
N ARG A 93 -7.33 15.09 -13.75
CA ARG A 93 -6.08 15.60 -13.16
C ARG A 93 -5.73 14.95 -11.82
N SER A 94 -6.29 13.77 -11.50
CA SER A 94 -5.99 13.06 -10.24
C SER A 94 -4.70 12.25 -10.35
N ILE A 95 -4.21 11.75 -9.20
CA ILE A 95 -3.05 10.86 -9.14
C ILE A 95 -3.50 9.53 -8.48
N PRO A 96 -3.54 8.40 -9.23
CA PRO A 96 -3.36 8.29 -10.67
C PRO A 96 -4.49 8.97 -11.48
N PRO A 97 -4.24 9.36 -12.74
CA PRO A 97 -5.29 9.89 -13.62
C PRO A 97 -6.38 8.86 -13.85
N GLN A 98 -7.59 9.32 -14.12
CA GLN A 98 -8.76 8.46 -14.36
C GLN A 98 -9.37 8.72 -15.73
N SER A 99 -9.85 7.67 -16.38
CA SER A 99 -10.57 7.76 -17.67
C SER A 99 -11.60 6.64 -17.80
N ASN A 100 -12.60 6.83 -18.67
CA ASN A 100 -13.58 5.79 -18.98
C ASN A 100 -13.02 4.81 -20.03
N ALA A 101 -13.14 3.52 -19.76
CA ALA A 101 -12.75 2.46 -20.69
C ALA A 101 -13.88 2.16 -21.69
N PHE A 102 -13.52 2.05 -22.96
CA PHE A 102 -14.41 1.57 -24.02
C PHE A 102 -14.39 0.04 -24.09
N TRP A 103 -13.21 -0.57 -23.95
CA TRP A 103 -13.08 -2.02 -23.93
C TRP A 103 -11.83 -2.48 -23.17
N VAL A 104 -11.91 -3.71 -22.66
CA VAL A 104 -10.83 -4.39 -21.94
C VAL A 104 -10.73 -5.83 -22.43
N ALA A 105 -9.58 -6.23 -22.96
CA ALA A 105 -9.35 -7.59 -23.43
C ALA A 105 -8.32 -8.29 -22.55
N ILE A 106 -8.74 -9.33 -21.84
CA ILE A 106 -7.88 -10.13 -20.95
C ILE A 106 -6.96 -11.00 -21.81
N GLN A 107 -5.65 -10.88 -21.59
CA GLN A 107 -4.63 -11.64 -22.31
C GLN A 107 -4.15 -12.85 -21.53
N ARG A 108 -3.79 -12.67 -20.25
CA ARG A 108 -3.28 -13.73 -19.39
C ARG A 108 -4.00 -13.72 -18.06
N THR A 109 -4.54 -14.87 -17.67
CA THR A 109 -5.08 -15.08 -16.32
C THR A 109 -3.93 -15.31 -15.34
N PRO A 110 -4.06 -14.92 -14.05
CA PRO A 110 -3.02 -15.18 -13.08
C PRO A 110 -2.93 -16.70 -12.93
N GLN A 111 -1.78 -17.28 -13.28
CA GLN A 111 -1.54 -18.67 -12.95
C GLN A 111 -1.34 -18.77 -11.45
N VAL A 112 -2.30 -19.35 -10.75
CA VAL A 112 -2.06 -19.80 -9.38
C VAL A 112 -1.09 -20.97 -9.49
N PRO A 113 0.13 -20.90 -8.92
CA PRO A 113 1.03 -22.04 -8.91
C PRO A 113 0.28 -23.21 -8.27
N VAL A 114 0.06 -24.28 -9.04
CA VAL A 114 -0.51 -25.50 -8.47
C VAL A 114 0.57 -26.04 -7.53
N PRO A 115 0.30 -26.19 -6.22
CA PRO A 115 1.29 -26.77 -5.32
C PRO A 115 1.63 -28.18 -5.82
N PRO A 116 2.91 -28.59 -5.75
CA PRO A 116 3.29 -29.95 -6.13
C PRO A 116 2.49 -30.94 -5.29
N VAL A 117 1.93 -31.96 -5.96
CA VAL A 117 1.19 -33.04 -5.29
C VAL A 117 2.14 -33.73 -4.31
N GLN A 118 1.82 -33.69 -3.03
CA GLN A 118 2.62 -34.42 -2.03
C GLN A 118 2.37 -35.93 -2.18
N PRO A 119 3.41 -36.77 -2.03
CA PRO A 119 3.25 -38.22 -2.00
C PRO A 119 2.28 -38.65 -0.88
N VAL A 120 1.37 -39.57 -1.20
CA VAL A 120 0.48 -40.16 -0.19
C VAL A 120 1.34 -40.99 0.77
N PRO A 121 1.23 -40.80 2.10
CA PRO A 121 1.99 -41.60 3.06
C PRO A 121 1.58 -43.09 2.97
N PRO A 122 2.53 -44.02 3.17
CA PRO A 122 2.24 -45.45 3.16
C PRO A 122 1.26 -45.82 4.28
N ILE A 123 0.29 -46.68 3.96
CA ILE A 123 -0.66 -47.22 4.93
C ILE A 123 0.11 -48.11 5.91
N GLN A 124 0.02 -47.80 7.19
CA GLN A 124 0.63 -48.64 8.24
C GLN A 124 -0.22 -49.89 8.46
N PRO A 125 0.40 -51.07 8.65
CA PRO A 125 -0.31 -52.28 8.99
C PRO A 125 -1.01 -52.13 10.35
N LEU A 126 -2.19 -52.73 10.47
CA LEU A 126 -2.91 -52.78 11.74
C LEU A 126 -2.10 -53.60 12.77
N PRO A 127 -2.11 -53.18 14.05
CA PRO A 127 -1.43 -53.94 15.10
C PRO A 127 -2.07 -55.32 15.27
N PRO A 128 -1.27 -56.34 15.63
CA PRO A 128 -1.78 -57.68 15.87
C PRO A 128 -2.72 -57.69 17.07
N VAL A 129 -3.85 -58.39 16.92
CA VAL A 129 -4.81 -58.61 18.01
C VAL A 129 -4.13 -59.47 19.08
N GLN A 130 -4.07 -58.98 20.31
CA GLN A 130 -3.50 -59.75 21.41
C GLN A 130 -4.46 -60.86 21.85
N PRO A 131 -3.94 -62.05 22.19
CA PRO A 131 -4.74 -63.11 22.78
C PRO A 131 -5.20 -62.72 24.18
N TRP A 132 -6.38 -63.21 24.56
CA TRP A 132 -6.96 -62.95 25.86
C TRP A 132 -6.15 -63.64 26.95
N PRO A 133 -5.89 -62.98 28.09
CA PRO A 133 -5.20 -63.62 29.21
C PRO A 133 -6.09 -64.72 29.83
N PRO A 134 -5.47 -65.79 30.37
CA PRO A 134 -6.21 -66.82 31.07
C PRO A 134 -6.82 -66.29 32.37
N VAL A 135 -8.06 -66.68 32.64
CA VAL A 135 -8.77 -66.30 33.88
C VAL A 135 -8.12 -67.01 35.07
N GLN A 136 -7.61 -66.24 36.02
CA GLN A 136 -7.00 -66.78 37.23
C GLN A 136 -8.05 -67.05 38.32
N PRO A 137 -7.90 -68.15 39.10
CA PRO A 137 -8.72 -68.38 40.28
C PRO A 137 -8.40 -67.35 41.38
N LEU A 138 -9.42 -66.94 42.12
CA LEU A 138 -9.28 -65.95 43.19
C LEU A 138 -8.52 -66.55 44.39
N PRO A 139 -7.46 -65.88 44.88
CA PRO A 139 -6.76 -66.33 46.08
C PRO A 139 -7.56 -66.01 47.36
N PRO A 140 -7.37 -66.78 48.44
CA PRO A 140 -8.00 -66.50 49.73
C PRO A 140 -7.43 -65.23 50.38
N VAL A 141 -8.32 -64.45 50.99
CA VAL A 141 -7.98 -63.17 51.63
C VAL A 141 -7.16 -63.42 52.90
N ARG A 142 -5.97 -62.83 52.97
CA ARG A 142 -5.12 -62.87 54.16
C ARG A 142 -5.39 -61.66 55.08
N PRO A 143 -5.21 -61.80 56.41
CA PRO A 143 -5.25 -60.66 57.32
C PRO A 143 -4.14 -59.64 57.01
N TRP A 144 -4.46 -58.36 57.19
CA TRP A 144 -3.54 -57.27 56.89
C TRP A 144 -2.42 -57.18 57.93
N PRO A 145 -1.14 -57.02 57.51
CA PRO A 145 -0.06 -56.71 58.44
C PRO A 145 -0.18 -55.26 58.95
N PRO A 146 0.38 -54.96 60.14
CA PRO A 146 0.36 -53.61 60.69
C PRO A 146 1.15 -52.63 59.82
N VAL A 147 0.66 -51.39 59.76
CA VAL A 147 1.22 -50.31 58.93
C VAL A 147 2.52 -49.82 59.55
N ALA A 148 3.61 -49.85 58.77
CA ALA A 148 4.90 -49.30 59.18
C ALA A 148 4.87 -47.75 59.20
N PRO A 149 5.63 -47.10 60.10
CA PRO A 149 5.73 -45.64 60.12
C PRO A 149 6.34 -45.10 58.82
N LEU A 150 5.87 -43.93 58.38
CA LEU A 150 6.40 -43.27 57.20
C LEU A 150 7.81 -42.73 57.46
N PRO A 151 8.76 -42.91 56.52
CA PRO A 151 10.07 -42.29 56.64
C PRO A 151 9.97 -40.76 56.54
N PRO A 152 10.91 -40.02 57.16
CA PRO A 152 10.93 -38.56 57.10
C PRO A 152 11.16 -38.06 55.66
N ARG A 153 10.58 -36.89 55.34
CA ARG A 153 10.74 -36.29 54.01
C ARG A 153 12.17 -35.77 53.82
N PRO A 154 12.78 -36.00 52.64
CA PRO A 154 14.06 -35.42 52.31
C PRO A 154 13.95 -33.88 52.17
N PRO A 155 15.07 -33.15 52.34
CA PRO A 155 15.11 -31.70 52.16
C PRO A 155 14.76 -31.29 50.73
N VAL A 156 14.05 -30.16 50.62
CA VAL A 156 13.70 -29.56 49.32
C VAL A 156 14.95 -28.93 48.69
N GLN A 157 15.26 -29.29 47.45
CA GLN A 157 16.38 -28.72 46.72
C GLN A 157 16.07 -27.28 46.23
N PRO A 158 17.08 -26.40 46.11
CA PRO A 158 16.90 -25.05 45.56
C PRO A 158 16.42 -25.07 44.11
N ILE A 159 15.51 -24.16 43.77
CA ILE A 159 15.00 -24.00 42.40
C ILE A 159 16.03 -23.22 41.57
N PRO A 160 16.48 -23.73 40.40
CA PRO A 160 17.40 -22.99 39.54
C PRO A 160 16.74 -21.74 38.93
N PRO A 161 17.49 -20.65 38.72
CA PRO A 161 16.94 -19.41 38.17
C PRO A 161 16.53 -19.59 36.71
N ARG A 162 15.33 -19.07 36.37
CA ARG A 162 14.79 -19.11 35.01
C ARG A 162 15.37 -17.96 34.16
N PRO A 163 15.77 -18.22 32.90
CA PRO A 163 16.15 -17.15 31.98
C PRO A 163 14.99 -16.19 31.70
N LEU A 164 15.28 -14.89 31.64
CA LEU A 164 14.30 -13.89 31.22
C LEU A 164 14.00 -13.99 29.72
N PRO A 165 12.76 -13.76 29.29
CA PRO A 165 12.42 -13.73 27.88
C PRO A 165 13.11 -12.56 27.15
N PRO A 166 13.42 -12.70 25.85
CA PRO A 166 14.01 -11.64 25.07
C PRO A 166 13.08 -10.43 24.94
N ARG A 167 13.67 -9.23 24.82
CA ARG A 167 12.89 -8.00 24.59
C ARG A 167 12.19 -8.07 23.22
N PRO A 168 10.94 -7.61 23.13
CA PRO A 168 10.25 -7.51 21.86
C PRO A 168 10.96 -6.53 20.91
N PRO A 169 10.89 -6.75 19.59
CA PRO A 169 11.46 -5.85 18.61
C PRO A 169 10.80 -4.47 18.65
N VAL A 170 11.60 -3.43 18.46
CA VAL A 170 11.12 -2.04 18.37
C VAL A 170 10.23 -1.91 17.15
N ARG A 171 9.02 -1.37 17.33
CA ARG A 171 8.06 -1.15 16.24
C ARG A 171 8.67 -0.15 15.24
N PRO A 172 8.63 -0.42 13.92
CA PRO A 172 9.07 0.54 12.93
C PRO A 172 8.27 1.84 13.06
N THR A 173 8.97 2.97 13.04
CA THR A 173 8.36 4.29 12.98
C THR A 173 7.54 4.40 11.69
N PRO A 174 6.31 4.94 11.71
CA PRO A 174 5.53 5.17 10.50
C PRO A 174 6.37 5.94 9.46
N PRO A 175 6.22 5.63 8.15
CA PRO A 175 6.89 6.40 7.11
C PRO A 175 6.54 7.88 7.28
N GLN A 176 7.55 8.72 7.46
CA GLN A 176 7.35 10.17 7.52
C GLN A 176 6.76 10.62 6.18
N ARG A 177 5.73 11.47 6.25
CA ARG A 177 5.06 12.00 5.06
C ARG A 177 6.11 12.69 4.17
N PRO A 178 6.17 12.38 2.86
CA PRO A 178 7.12 13.01 1.97
C PRO A 178 6.89 14.53 1.96
N SER A 179 7.94 15.27 2.32
CA SER A 179 7.93 16.73 2.41
C SER A 179 9.13 17.33 1.70
N SER A 180 8.90 18.42 0.98
CA SER A 180 9.91 19.22 0.31
C SER A 180 10.10 20.53 1.07
N THR A 181 11.22 21.19 0.82
CA THR A 181 11.52 22.49 1.42
C THR A 181 11.83 23.51 0.35
N THR A 182 11.04 24.58 0.32
CA THR A 182 11.18 25.68 -0.62
C THR A 182 11.61 26.93 0.14
N THR A 183 12.64 27.61 -0.34
CA THR A 183 13.13 28.87 0.25
C THR A 183 12.81 30.01 -0.69
N GLY A 184 12.22 31.08 -0.19
CA GLY A 184 11.86 32.22 -1.03
C GLY A 184 11.41 33.45 -0.23
N ARG A 185 11.24 34.57 -0.93
CA ARG A 185 10.65 35.78 -0.36
C ARG A 185 9.14 35.67 -0.36
N ILE A 186 8.51 36.10 0.73
CA ILE A 186 7.07 36.27 0.78
C ILE A 186 6.67 37.42 -0.15
N ALA A 187 6.00 37.12 -1.26
CA ALA A 187 5.41 38.11 -2.15
C ALA A 187 4.18 38.75 -1.52
N ARG A 188 3.29 37.91 -0.95
CA ARG A 188 2.02 38.34 -0.37
C ARG A 188 1.58 37.37 0.72
N ILE A 189 0.85 37.91 1.70
CA ILE A 189 0.20 37.16 2.77
C ILE A 189 -1.29 37.50 2.74
N ASP A 190 -2.13 36.48 2.85
CA ASP A 190 -3.57 36.66 3.02
C ASP A 190 -3.97 35.99 4.34
N PHE A 191 -4.25 36.83 5.34
CA PHE A 191 -4.62 36.37 6.68
C PHE A 191 -6.03 35.78 6.73
N ASN A 192 -6.94 36.27 5.89
CA ASN A 192 -8.34 35.85 5.86
C ASN A 192 -8.47 34.47 5.21
N ASN A 193 -7.84 34.30 4.05
CA ASN A 193 -7.84 33.05 3.30
C ASN A 193 -6.70 32.11 3.70
N ARG A 194 -5.91 32.50 4.70
CA ARG A 194 -4.81 31.73 5.31
C ARG A 194 -3.85 31.11 4.29
N TYR A 195 -3.20 31.94 3.49
CA TYR A 195 -2.12 31.47 2.63
C TYR A 195 -0.98 32.50 2.52
N ILE A 196 0.18 32.02 2.11
CA ILE A 196 1.32 32.85 1.71
C ILE A 196 1.67 32.56 0.26
N LEU A 197 2.13 33.57 -0.48
CA LEU A 197 2.70 33.44 -1.81
C LEU A 197 4.20 33.68 -1.71
N LEU A 198 5.00 32.73 -2.16
CA LEU A 198 6.45 32.87 -2.33
C LEU A 198 6.76 33.10 -3.81
N GLY A 199 7.78 33.92 -4.11
CA GLY A 199 8.24 34.18 -5.48
C GLY A 199 8.21 35.66 -5.86
N SER A 200 8.29 35.95 -7.16
CA SER A 200 8.21 37.32 -7.67
C SER A 200 6.77 37.83 -7.68
N ALA A 201 6.49 38.92 -6.95
CA ALA A 201 5.15 39.52 -6.88
C ALA A 201 4.54 39.85 -8.27
N ASN A 202 5.39 40.14 -9.26
CA ASN A 202 5.00 40.58 -10.59
C ASN A 202 4.85 39.45 -11.62
N ASN A 203 5.18 38.21 -11.27
CA ASN A 203 5.11 37.07 -12.19
C ASN A 203 4.39 35.87 -11.53
N PRO A 204 3.11 35.62 -11.86
CA PRO A 204 2.35 34.50 -11.30
C PRO A 204 2.96 33.12 -11.58
N ASN A 205 3.77 32.98 -12.65
CA ASN A 205 4.43 31.73 -13.00
C ASN A 205 5.65 31.42 -12.12
N ASP A 206 6.19 32.44 -11.44
CA ASP A 206 7.29 32.31 -10.49
C ASP A 206 6.76 32.24 -9.04
N GLN A 207 5.44 32.21 -8.86
CA GLN A 207 4.83 32.16 -7.55
C GLN A 207 4.43 30.74 -7.16
N THR A 208 4.54 30.44 -5.87
CA THR A 208 3.97 29.24 -5.26
C THR A 208 3.12 29.65 -4.07
N ARG A 209 1.89 29.16 -4.01
CA ARG A 209 0.95 29.39 -2.92
C ARG A 209 1.10 28.29 -1.88
N PHE A 210 1.29 28.68 -0.63
CA PHE A 210 1.31 27.75 0.48
C PHE A 210 0.10 27.99 1.37
N ASN A 211 -0.74 26.96 1.48
CA ASN A 211 -1.95 26.99 2.30
C ASN A 211 -1.56 26.74 3.76
N ILE A 212 -2.04 27.61 4.64
CA ILE A 212 -1.72 27.61 6.07
C ILE A 212 -2.88 27.03 6.86
N SER A 213 -2.59 25.97 7.60
CA SER A 213 -3.54 25.32 8.50
C SER A 213 -3.28 25.69 9.96
N ASN A 214 -4.07 25.16 10.88
CA ASN A 214 -3.79 25.18 12.31
C ASN A 214 -2.58 24.31 12.70
N ALA A 215 -2.24 23.30 11.87
CA ALA A 215 -1.09 22.43 12.08
C ALA A 215 0.23 23.03 11.56
N THR A 216 0.19 24.18 10.88
CA THR A 216 1.40 24.83 10.36
C THR A 216 2.18 25.47 11.49
N VAL A 217 3.44 25.07 11.66
CA VAL A 217 4.34 25.60 12.68
C VAL A 217 5.12 26.78 12.14
N PHE A 218 5.13 27.91 12.86
CA PHE A 218 5.90 29.09 12.48
C PHE A 218 7.07 29.29 13.44
N THR A 219 8.26 29.56 12.91
CA THR A 219 9.44 29.82 13.73
C THR A 219 10.27 31.00 13.20
N ASN A 220 10.95 31.70 14.09
CA ASN A 220 11.96 32.69 13.71
C ASN A 220 13.29 32.03 13.27
N ARG A 221 14.31 32.85 12.97
CA ARG A 221 15.64 32.37 12.56
C ARG A 221 16.35 31.51 13.61
N PHE A 222 16.05 31.73 14.88
CA PHE A 222 16.59 30.98 16.03
C PHE A 222 15.75 29.75 16.39
N GLY A 223 14.69 29.45 15.63
CA GLY A 223 13.80 28.32 15.88
C GLY A 223 12.72 28.57 16.94
N ALA A 224 12.65 29.77 17.52
CA ALA A 224 11.62 30.13 18.49
C ALA A 224 10.25 30.26 17.80
N PRO A 225 9.14 29.83 18.43
CA PRO A 225 7.81 29.88 17.84
C PRO A 225 7.36 31.33 17.63
N ILE A 226 6.79 31.62 16.46
CA ILE A 226 6.15 32.90 16.14
C ILE A 226 4.70 32.65 15.71
N ARG A 227 3.91 33.70 15.55
CA ARG A 227 2.53 33.61 15.06
C ARG A 227 2.48 33.87 13.55
N PHE A 228 1.43 33.37 12.91
CA PHE A 228 1.20 33.66 11.49
C PHE A 228 1.13 35.18 11.21
N GLY A 229 0.55 35.94 12.13
CA GLY A 229 0.46 37.41 12.06
C GLY A 229 1.79 38.15 12.17
N ASP A 230 2.87 37.48 12.59
CA ASP A 230 4.20 38.09 12.71
C ASP A 230 4.96 38.10 11.38
N LEU A 231 4.44 37.36 10.38
CA LEU A 231 5.02 37.32 9.04
C LEU A 231 4.74 38.60 8.26
N ARG A 232 5.73 39.05 7.49
CA ARG A 232 5.65 40.25 6.66
C ARG A 232 6.03 39.96 5.21
N PRO A 233 5.34 40.57 4.22
CA PRO A 233 5.82 40.57 2.84
C PRO A 233 7.29 41.04 2.76
N GLY A 234 8.07 40.40 1.89
CA GLY A 234 9.49 40.64 1.70
C GLY A 234 10.43 39.81 2.58
N GLN A 235 9.93 39.17 3.64
CA GLN A 235 10.74 38.29 4.48
C GLN A 235 11.20 37.04 3.70
N MET A 236 12.46 36.67 3.89
CA MET A 236 12.97 35.37 3.46
C MET A 236 12.45 34.30 4.40
N VAL A 237 11.78 33.31 3.83
CA VAL A 237 11.27 32.18 4.59
C VAL A 237 11.64 30.87 3.92
N ARG A 238 11.84 29.86 4.76
CA ARG A 238 11.98 28.47 4.39
C ARG A 238 10.70 27.73 4.77
N VAL A 239 9.99 27.22 3.76
CA VAL A 239 8.71 26.53 3.91
C VAL A 239 8.92 25.04 3.70
N THR A 240 8.61 24.23 4.71
CA THR A 240 8.49 22.78 4.56
C THR A 240 7.05 22.45 4.25
N HIS A 241 6.79 21.79 3.12
CA HIS A 241 5.46 21.56 2.57
C HIS A 241 5.29 20.13 2.03
N SER A 242 4.05 19.77 1.72
CA SER A 242 3.73 18.49 1.10
C SER A 242 4.33 18.40 -0.31
N ASN A 243 4.77 17.21 -0.72
CA ASN A 243 5.14 16.94 -2.12
C ASN A 243 3.93 16.92 -3.07
N ALA A 244 2.73 17.21 -2.56
CA ALA A 244 1.50 17.25 -3.34
C ALA A 244 1.21 18.72 -3.67
N GLU A 245 1.33 19.08 -4.94
CA GLU A 245 1.11 20.43 -5.45
C GLU A 245 0.00 20.45 -6.50
N THR A 246 -0.77 21.52 -6.56
CA THR A 246 -1.80 21.68 -7.60
C THR A 246 -1.17 22.12 -8.92
N LEU A 247 -1.71 21.64 -10.04
CA LEU A 247 -1.35 22.07 -11.40
C LEU A 247 -1.95 23.46 -11.76
N SER A 248 -2.21 24.32 -10.78
CA SER A 248 -2.70 25.68 -11.01
C SER A 248 -1.54 26.64 -11.22
N ILE A 249 -1.82 27.84 -11.73
CA ILE A 249 -0.86 28.95 -11.76
C ILE A 249 -1.40 30.04 -10.84
N PRO A 250 -0.76 30.33 -9.69
CA PRO A 250 0.41 29.63 -9.13
C PRO A 250 0.07 28.22 -8.59
N PRO A 251 1.03 27.28 -8.55
CA PRO A 251 0.86 25.99 -7.88
C PRO A 251 0.60 26.18 -6.38
N GLN A 252 -0.19 25.29 -5.79
CA GLN A 252 -0.61 25.36 -4.39
C GLN A 252 -0.21 24.11 -3.62
N SER A 253 0.34 24.26 -2.42
CA SER A 253 0.71 23.14 -1.54
C SER A 253 0.38 23.43 -0.07
N ALA A 254 0.22 22.38 0.73
CA ALA A 254 0.00 22.51 2.18
C ALA A 254 1.33 22.71 2.91
N ALA A 255 1.47 23.79 3.69
CA ALA A 255 2.66 24.05 4.49
C ALA A 255 2.57 23.39 5.88
N PHE A 256 3.63 22.68 6.26
CA PHE A 256 3.80 22.09 7.58
C PHE A 256 4.61 23.00 8.50
N ARG A 257 5.64 23.66 7.97
CA ARG A 257 6.50 24.56 8.74
C ARG A 257 6.92 25.77 7.92
N VAL A 258 6.90 26.95 8.51
CA VAL A 258 7.40 28.19 7.91
C VAL A 258 8.43 28.79 8.86
N GLN A 259 9.68 28.89 8.42
CA GLN A 259 10.77 29.46 9.20
C GLN A 259 11.27 30.76 8.57
N VAL A 260 11.29 31.85 9.33
CA VAL A 260 11.91 33.11 8.91
C VAL A 260 13.43 32.98 8.98
N LEU A 261 14.13 33.49 7.96
CA LEU A 261 15.59 33.50 7.86
C LEU A 261 16.16 34.87 8.30
#